data_AF-A0A925H6D3-F1
#
_entry.id   AF-A0A925H6D3-F1
#
_cell.length_a   1.000
_cell.length_b   1.000
_cell.length_c   1.000
_cell.angle_alpha   90.00
_cell.angle_beta   90.00
_cell.angle_gamma   90.00
#
_symmetry.space_group_name_H-M   'P 1'
#
loop_
_entity.id
_entity.type
_entity.pdbx_description
1 polymer ?
#
loop_
_entity_poly.entity_id
_entity_poly.type
_entity_poly.pdbx_seq_one_letter_code
_entity_poly.pdbx_strand_id
1 'polypeptide(L)'
;MKIQTVARPLAALALTLTLCAAGLADTIRMKDGQVIRGQIVGFRDQQFTVLIGTGTRGRRSRVTIYMEDVESIDFENAGTDTSSNAGDDGGAPAESSRTQTPAERQPEPRPQSQPEPRQSQPAERQPPTMSTGGNSSPSSSSRTNGGANGTDAATRPAPSTGGGESPFFPVRVRVRADNSANGWTDSGLMVRKGQRLRINATGRVSLGLGNFSTPTGLPRLLDTEKLMRNEPTGTLIVVVGDDNDEFIAIGAGREFYATRDGRLFLGVNEGKLDDNTGYFDALIEVEPVTGGGN
;
A
#
# COMPACT_ATOMS: atom_id res chain seq x y z
N MET A 1 16.59 -24.26 -78.20
CA MET A 1 17.85 -24.44 -77.43
C MET A 1 17.49 -24.77 -75.99
N LYS A 2 18.07 -25.86 -75.45
CA LYS A 2 18.42 -26.19 -74.03
C LYS A 2 17.46 -25.70 -72.93
N ILE A 3 16.63 -26.54 -72.30
CA ILE A 3 16.88 -27.58 -71.26
C ILE A 3 17.37 -27.02 -69.91
N GLN A 4 16.53 -27.26 -68.89
CA GLN A 4 16.77 -27.41 -67.43
C GLN A 4 17.25 -26.16 -66.66
N THR A 5 16.86 -25.94 -65.39
CA THR A 5 16.92 -26.92 -64.29
C THR A 5 15.91 -26.66 -63.17
N VAL A 6 15.45 -27.77 -62.60
CA VAL A 6 14.62 -27.95 -61.40
C VAL A 6 15.50 -27.88 -60.14
N ALA A 7 15.00 -27.30 -59.04
CA ALA A 7 15.22 -27.81 -57.67
C ALA A 7 14.31 -27.09 -56.65
N ARG A 8 13.39 -27.84 -56.02
CA ARG A 8 12.79 -27.59 -54.69
C ARG A 8 13.63 -28.38 -53.66
N PRO A 9 13.76 -27.99 -52.37
CA PRO A 9 12.76 -28.37 -51.33
C PRO A 9 12.57 -27.30 -50.22
N LEU A 10 11.38 -27.09 -49.65
CA LEU A 10 10.74 -27.82 -48.55
C LEU A 10 11.52 -27.74 -47.22
N ALA A 11 11.08 -26.87 -46.30
CA ALA A 11 11.29 -27.05 -44.86
C ALA A 11 10.14 -26.37 -44.09
N ALA A 12 9.38 -27.20 -43.41
CA ALA A 12 8.25 -26.84 -42.54
C ALA A 12 8.72 -26.00 -41.36
N LEU A 13 8.03 -24.90 -41.06
CA LEU A 13 8.15 -24.27 -39.75
C LEU A 13 7.20 -25.00 -38.80
N ALA A 14 7.78 -25.94 -38.06
CA ALA A 14 7.12 -26.72 -37.05
C ALA A 14 6.56 -25.84 -35.93
N LEU A 15 5.34 -26.15 -35.52
CA LEU A 15 4.70 -25.76 -34.28
C LEU A 15 5.55 -26.29 -33.10
N THR A 16 6.44 -25.48 -32.53
CA THR A 16 7.12 -25.82 -31.27
C THR A 16 6.43 -25.14 -30.08
N LEU A 17 5.52 -25.93 -29.52
CA LEU A 17 5.17 -26.10 -28.12
C LEU A 17 5.97 -25.23 -27.11
N THR A 18 5.24 -24.27 -26.54
CA THR A 18 5.19 -23.92 -25.11
C THR A 18 6.33 -24.43 -24.21
N LEU A 19 7.13 -23.51 -23.68
CA LEU A 19 7.71 -23.68 -22.34
C LEU A 19 7.22 -22.54 -21.44
N CYS A 20 6.09 -22.79 -20.78
CA CYS A 20 5.70 -22.05 -19.60
C CYS A 20 6.74 -22.32 -18.51
N ALA A 21 7.53 -21.32 -18.13
CA ALA A 21 8.13 -21.34 -16.80
C ALA A 21 7.00 -21.08 -15.79
N ALA A 22 6.33 -22.15 -15.38
CA ALA A 22 5.39 -22.15 -14.26
C ALA A 22 6.13 -22.60 -13.00
N GLY A 23 5.91 -21.87 -11.90
CA GLY A 23 6.39 -22.21 -10.55
C GLY A 23 7.83 -21.75 -10.35
N LEU A 24 8.17 -21.00 -9.32
CA LEU A 24 7.85 -21.32 -7.94
C LEU A 24 7.63 -20.02 -7.12
N ALA A 25 6.76 -20.10 -6.12
CA ALA A 25 6.41 -18.96 -5.29
C ALA A 25 7.20 -19.08 -3.98
N ASP A 26 7.90 -18.03 -3.57
CA ASP A 26 8.56 -18.02 -2.27
C ASP A 26 7.51 -18.22 -1.18
N THR A 27 7.86 -19.00 -0.15
CA THR A 27 6.98 -19.30 0.97
C THR A 27 7.43 -18.49 2.18
N ILE A 28 6.56 -17.60 2.66
CA ILE A 28 6.81 -16.77 3.83
C ILE A 28 5.92 -17.29 4.94
N ARG A 29 6.54 -17.76 6.02
CA ARG A 29 5.87 -18.14 7.26
C ARG A 29 5.90 -16.95 8.19
N MET A 30 4.73 -16.60 8.69
CA MET A 30 4.50 -15.51 9.62
C MET A 30 4.48 -16.06 11.05
N LYS A 31 4.81 -15.24 12.04
CA LYS A 31 4.86 -15.65 13.46
C LYS A 31 3.51 -16.10 14.03
N ASP A 32 2.42 -15.73 13.38
CA ASP A 32 1.06 -16.20 13.68
C ASP A 32 0.74 -17.58 13.08
N GLY A 33 1.70 -18.19 12.35
CA GLY A 33 1.55 -19.45 11.64
C GLY A 33 0.93 -19.31 10.25
N GLN A 34 0.60 -18.09 9.79
CA GLN A 34 0.11 -17.84 8.43
C GLN A 34 1.22 -18.10 7.40
N VAL A 35 0.85 -18.67 6.26
CA VAL A 35 1.77 -18.94 5.16
C VAL A 35 1.36 -18.16 3.93
N ILE A 36 2.20 -17.24 3.50
CA ILE A 36 2.02 -16.46 2.27
C ILE A 36 2.89 -17.05 1.18
N ARG A 37 2.32 -17.29 0.00
CA ARG A 37 3.05 -17.75 -1.18
C ARG A 37 3.06 -16.67 -2.25
N GLY A 38 4.23 -16.24 -2.65
CA GLY A 38 4.39 -15.26 -3.72
C GLY A 38 5.85 -14.97 -3.99
N GLN A 39 6.13 -14.27 -5.08
CA GLN A 39 7.50 -13.88 -5.40
C GLN A 39 7.90 -12.66 -4.57
N ILE A 40 8.96 -12.75 -3.78
CA ILE A 40 9.54 -11.59 -3.11
C ILE A 40 10.25 -10.75 -4.17
N VAL A 41 9.79 -9.52 -4.37
CA VAL A 41 10.33 -8.60 -5.40
C VAL A 41 11.12 -7.44 -4.82
N GLY A 42 11.11 -7.27 -3.50
CA GLY A 42 11.90 -6.23 -2.86
C GLY A 42 11.84 -6.27 -1.35
N PHE A 43 12.83 -5.64 -0.74
CA PHE A 43 12.91 -5.38 0.69
C PHE A 43 13.36 -3.93 0.91
N ARG A 44 12.59 -3.15 1.65
CA ARG A 44 12.92 -1.75 1.99
C ARG A 44 12.22 -1.38 3.29
N ASP A 45 12.86 -0.56 4.12
CA ASP A 45 12.27 -0.02 5.35
C ASP A 45 11.70 -1.12 6.25
N GLN A 46 12.43 -2.24 6.37
CA GLN A 46 12.03 -3.45 7.10
C GLN A 46 10.73 -4.10 6.60
N GLN A 47 10.37 -3.90 5.34
CA GLN A 47 9.19 -4.49 4.72
C GLN A 47 9.56 -5.29 3.47
N PHE A 48 9.00 -6.50 3.34
CA PHE A 48 9.01 -7.29 2.11
C PHE A 48 7.86 -6.86 1.20
N THR A 49 8.15 -6.69 -0.09
CA THR A 49 7.15 -6.55 -1.14
C THR A 49 7.02 -7.87 -1.87
N VAL A 50 5.83 -8.45 -1.88
CA VAL A 50 5.56 -9.79 -2.41
C VAL A 50 4.49 -9.72 -3.49
N LEU A 51 4.74 -10.33 -4.63
CA LEU A 51 3.77 -10.49 -5.71
C LEU A 51 3.11 -11.87 -5.61
N ILE A 52 1.80 -11.88 -5.41
CA ILE A 52 0.99 -13.09 -5.25
C ILE A 52 0.17 -13.28 -6.53
N GLY A 53 0.26 -14.50 -7.11
CA GLY A 53 -0.51 -14.92 -8.29
C GLY A 53 0.36 -15.43 -9.44
N THR A 54 -0.03 -16.56 -10.01
CA THR A 54 0.62 -17.21 -11.15
C THR A 54 -0.24 -17.07 -12.41
N GLY A 55 0.34 -16.62 -13.52
CA GLY A 55 -0.25 -16.83 -14.84
C GLY A 55 -0.30 -15.63 -15.78
N THR A 56 -0.07 -15.92 -17.05
CA THR A 56 0.14 -15.06 -18.22
C THR A 56 -1.07 -14.19 -18.65
N ARG A 57 -2.16 -14.12 -17.86
CA ARG A 57 -3.36 -13.29 -18.15
C ARG A 57 -4.10 -12.74 -16.91
N GLY A 58 -3.57 -12.83 -15.69
CA GLY A 58 -4.35 -12.48 -14.47
C GLY A 58 -3.57 -11.70 -13.42
N ARG A 59 -4.14 -10.57 -13.00
CA ARG A 59 -3.65 -9.53 -12.06
C ARG A 59 -2.76 -10.07 -10.92
N ARG A 60 -1.47 -9.73 -10.92
CA ARG A 60 -0.56 -9.95 -9.79
C ARG A 60 -0.96 -9.02 -8.64
N SER A 61 -1.24 -9.58 -7.46
CA SER A 61 -1.54 -8.78 -6.26
C SER A 61 -0.25 -8.49 -5.51
N ARG A 62 0.00 -7.23 -5.19
CA ARG A 62 1.18 -6.81 -4.40
C ARG A 62 0.79 -6.71 -2.94
N VAL A 63 1.45 -7.45 -2.08
CA VAL A 63 1.32 -7.35 -0.61
C VAL A 63 2.62 -6.85 0.01
N THR A 64 2.50 -6.13 1.12
CA THR A 64 3.63 -5.64 1.91
C THR A 64 3.60 -6.31 3.28
N ILE A 65 4.72 -6.89 3.68
CA ILE A 65 4.84 -7.67 4.93
C ILE A 65 5.97 -7.08 5.76
N TYR A 66 5.75 -6.76 7.03
CA TYR A 66 6.79 -6.26 7.93
C TYR A 66 7.69 -7.40 8.41
N MET A 67 9.00 -7.15 8.49
CA MET A 67 10.01 -8.12 8.95
C MET A 67 9.71 -8.63 10.37
N GLU A 68 9.12 -7.79 11.22
CA GLU A 68 8.74 -8.15 12.58
C GLU A 68 7.70 -9.26 12.66
N ASP A 69 6.86 -9.41 11.63
CA ASP A 69 5.81 -10.42 11.58
C ASP A 69 6.28 -11.72 10.91
N VAL A 70 7.44 -11.70 10.26
CA VAL A 70 7.99 -12.88 9.57
C VAL A 70 8.69 -13.81 10.57
N GLU A 71 8.33 -15.09 10.50
CA GLU A 71 8.99 -16.17 11.22
C GLU A 71 10.11 -16.78 10.37
N SER A 72 9.81 -17.18 9.12
CA SER A 72 10.79 -17.75 8.21
C SER A 72 10.44 -17.51 6.74
N ILE A 73 11.44 -17.57 5.87
CA ILE A 73 11.27 -17.47 4.41
C ILE A 73 11.98 -18.66 3.76
N ASP A 74 11.22 -19.43 2.99
CA ASP A 74 11.71 -20.52 2.17
C ASP A 74 11.71 -20.07 0.70
N PHE A 75 12.90 -19.82 0.15
CA PHE A 75 13.09 -19.51 -1.26
C PHE A 75 13.14 -20.80 -2.06
N GLU A 76 12.16 -21.02 -2.95
CA GLU A 76 12.18 -22.16 -3.86
C GLU A 76 13.21 -21.89 -4.98
N ASN A 77 14.40 -22.49 -4.84
CA ASN A 77 15.52 -22.34 -5.77
C ASN A 77 15.18 -22.91 -7.16
N ALA A 78 15.17 -22.05 -8.19
CA ALA A 78 15.29 -22.52 -9.58
C ALA A 78 16.69 -23.13 -9.74
N GLY A 79 16.74 -24.39 -10.19
CA GLY A 79 17.96 -25.17 -10.35
C GLY A 79 19.12 -24.35 -10.92
N THR A 80 20.17 -24.26 -10.13
CA THR A 80 21.48 -23.77 -10.55
C THR A 80 22.16 -24.91 -11.28
N ASP A 81 21.96 -25.03 -12.59
CA ASP A 81 22.85 -25.87 -13.41
C ASP A 81 24.13 -25.08 -13.69
N THR A 82 25.02 -25.14 -12.71
CA THR A 82 26.45 -24.98 -12.91
C THR A 82 26.97 -26.24 -13.58
N SER A 83 27.06 -26.23 -14.91
CA SER A 83 27.97 -27.11 -15.63
C SER A 83 29.14 -26.28 -16.15
N SER A 84 30.27 -26.44 -15.46
CA SER A 84 31.62 -26.09 -15.87
C SER A 84 31.93 -26.40 -17.34
N ASN A 85 32.53 -25.46 -18.05
CA ASN A 85 33.66 -25.81 -18.90
C ASN A 85 34.62 -24.62 -19.09
N ALA A 86 35.89 -24.89 -18.78
CA ALA A 86 37.02 -24.01 -18.97
C ALA A 86 37.71 -24.33 -20.31
N GLY A 87 38.34 -23.31 -20.90
CA GLY A 87 39.24 -23.37 -22.08
C GLY A 87 38.59 -22.80 -23.34
N ASP A 88 39.24 -22.02 -24.19
CA ASP A 88 40.59 -21.46 -24.21
C ASP A 88 40.64 -20.46 -25.38
N ASP A 89 41.53 -19.48 -25.24
CA ASP A 89 42.25 -18.67 -26.23
C ASP A 89 41.56 -17.81 -27.33
N GLY A 90 41.92 -16.52 -27.30
CA GLY A 90 42.77 -15.95 -28.36
C GLY A 90 42.14 -15.22 -29.54
N GLY A 91 42.32 -13.89 -29.58
CA GLY A 91 42.60 -13.19 -30.84
C GLY A 91 41.68 -12.03 -31.24
N ALA A 92 42.06 -10.81 -30.87
CA ALA A 92 41.90 -9.64 -31.75
C ALA A 92 43.07 -9.65 -32.76
N PRO A 93 42.96 -9.11 -34.00
CA PRO A 93 43.00 -7.65 -34.15
C PRO A 93 42.29 -7.05 -35.40
N ALA A 94 42.30 -5.71 -35.41
CA ALA A 94 42.41 -4.79 -36.55
C ALA A 94 41.15 -4.34 -37.34
N GLU A 95 40.77 -3.09 -37.04
CA GLU A 95 40.64 -1.93 -37.93
C GLU A 95 40.07 -2.09 -39.35
N SER A 96 39.02 -1.30 -39.63
CA SER A 96 38.98 -0.44 -40.82
C SER A 96 37.95 0.68 -40.68
N SER A 97 38.48 1.90 -40.62
CA SER A 97 37.78 3.18 -40.71
C SER A 97 37.08 3.36 -42.06
N ARG A 98 35.85 3.92 -42.06
CA ARG A 98 35.44 4.87 -43.10
C ARG A 98 34.33 5.81 -42.64
N THR A 99 34.71 7.08 -42.64
CA THR A 99 33.99 8.34 -42.48
C THR A 99 32.76 8.47 -43.37
N GLN A 100 31.67 9.03 -42.83
CA GLN A 100 30.88 10.14 -43.45
C GLN A 100 29.70 10.58 -42.55
N THR A 101 29.84 11.77 -41.97
CA THR A 101 28.75 12.70 -41.56
C THR A 101 28.86 13.87 -42.57
N PRO A 102 27.79 14.57 -43.04
CA PRO A 102 26.93 15.38 -42.16
C PRO A 102 25.47 15.65 -42.63
N ALA A 103 24.54 15.79 -41.67
CA ALA A 103 23.38 16.69 -41.83
C ALA A 103 22.73 16.96 -40.47
N GLU A 104 23.11 18.08 -39.87
CA GLU A 104 22.46 18.69 -38.71
C GLU A 104 21.04 19.15 -39.06
N ARG A 105 20.07 18.86 -38.18
CA ARG A 105 18.87 19.69 -37.99
C ARG A 105 18.72 20.00 -36.51
N GLN A 106 19.32 21.13 -36.16
CA GLN A 106 18.91 22.16 -35.21
C GLN A 106 17.71 21.88 -34.27
N PRO A 107 17.88 22.03 -32.94
CA PRO A 107 16.79 22.20 -31.99
C PRO A 107 16.29 23.66 -31.93
N GLU A 108 14.98 23.87 -31.96
CA GLU A 108 14.30 25.15 -31.75
C GLU A 108 14.29 25.58 -30.26
N PRO A 109 14.06 26.88 -29.94
CA PRO A 109 14.83 27.61 -28.95
C PRO A 109 14.14 27.76 -27.59
N ARG A 110 14.97 27.86 -26.55
CA ARG A 110 14.59 28.40 -25.23
C ARG A 110 14.29 29.91 -25.36
N PRO A 111 13.19 30.41 -24.79
CA PRO A 111 13.07 31.83 -24.48
C PRO A 111 13.83 32.16 -23.19
N GLN A 112 14.75 33.11 -23.26
CA GLN A 112 15.39 33.76 -22.11
C GLN A 112 14.82 35.17 -21.91
N SER A 113 14.47 35.44 -20.65
CA SER A 113 14.61 36.73 -19.93
C SER A 113 13.58 37.84 -20.14
N GLN A 114 12.82 38.12 -19.08
CA GLN A 114 12.44 39.49 -18.71
C GLN A 114 12.59 39.67 -17.17
N PRO A 115 13.09 40.82 -16.67
CA PRO A 115 13.48 40.99 -15.28
C PRO A 115 12.31 41.39 -14.38
N GLU A 116 12.16 40.72 -13.23
CA GLU A 116 11.22 41.11 -12.17
C GLU A 116 11.75 42.28 -11.33
N PRO A 117 10.89 43.26 -10.96
CA PRO A 117 11.25 44.34 -10.07
C PRO A 117 11.30 43.87 -8.61
N ARG A 118 12.38 44.22 -7.91
CA ARG A 118 12.55 44.07 -6.46
C ARG A 118 11.45 44.81 -5.69
N GLN A 119 10.81 44.14 -4.73
CA GLN A 119 10.42 44.76 -3.45
C GLN A 119 10.09 43.73 -2.36
N SER A 120 10.94 43.76 -1.31
CA SER A 120 10.69 43.54 0.13
C SER A 120 10.09 42.23 0.65
N GLN A 121 10.99 41.38 1.18
CA GLN A 121 10.72 40.33 2.17
C GLN A 121 10.36 40.91 3.55
N PRO A 122 9.41 40.32 4.29
CA PRO A 122 9.36 40.38 5.75
C PRO A 122 10.09 39.18 6.37
N ALA A 123 10.88 39.49 7.40
CA ALA A 123 11.87 38.64 8.06
C ALA A 123 11.33 37.37 8.73
N GLU A 124 12.12 36.30 8.59
CA GLU A 124 12.14 35.13 9.46
C GLU A 124 12.39 35.57 10.91
N ARG A 125 11.46 35.24 11.81
CA ARG A 125 11.70 35.30 13.25
C ARG A 125 12.18 33.93 13.73
N GLN A 126 13.51 33.81 13.88
CA GLN A 126 14.11 32.78 14.72
C GLN A 126 13.73 33.02 16.19
N PRO A 127 13.50 31.96 16.99
CA PRO A 127 13.31 32.09 18.44
C PRO A 127 14.66 32.34 19.15
N PRO A 128 14.73 33.25 20.14
CA PRO A 128 15.96 33.49 20.90
C PRO A 128 16.21 32.43 21.98
N THR A 129 17.49 32.05 22.13
CA THR A 129 18.04 31.25 23.22
C THR A 129 18.62 32.12 24.36
N MET A 130 18.30 31.76 25.62
CA MET A 130 18.95 32.07 26.92
C MET A 130 18.97 33.55 27.38
N SER A 131 18.72 33.93 28.65
CA SER A 131 19.18 33.36 29.92
C SER A 131 18.41 33.93 31.15
N THR A 132 18.69 33.33 32.32
CA THR A 132 18.54 33.79 33.71
C THR A 132 17.19 33.67 34.44
N GLY A 133 17.21 32.86 35.51
CA GLY A 133 16.22 32.89 36.59
C GLY A 133 16.05 31.52 37.25
N GLY A 134 16.99 31.12 38.12
CA GLY A 134 16.87 29.90 38.89
C GLY A 134 15.71 29.97 39.90
N ASN A 135 15.05 28.84 40.15
CA ASN A 135 14.76 28.46 41.51
C ASN A 135 14.53 26.95 41.63
N SER A 136 15.18 26.42 42.64
CA SER A 136 15.39 25.01 42.92
C SER A 136 14.11 24.32 43.41
N SER A 137 13.85 23.13 42.89
CA SER A 137 12.93 22.16 43.49
C SER A 137 13.45 21.70 44.85
N PRO A 138 12.66 21.75 45.94
CA PRO A 138 13.07 21.16 47.21
C PRO A 138 12.82 19.64 47.20
N SER A 139 13.89 18.88 47.37
CA SER A 139 13.85 17.51 47.85
C SER A 139 13.57 17.51 49.35
N SER A 140 12.38 17.08 49.77
CA SER A 140 12.13 16.76 51.18
C SER A 140 12.38 15.29 51.43
N SER A 141 13.60 15.00 51.86
CA SER A 141 13.93 13.82 52.64
C SER A 141 13.18 13.85 53.98
N SER A 142 12.48 12.77 54.29
CA SER A 142 12.15 12.45 55.68
C SER A 142 12.68 11.06 56.01
N ARG A 143 13.72 11.04 56.85
CA ARG A 143 14.11 9.89 57.67
C ARG A 143 13.57 10.17 59.06
N THR A 144 12.91 9.20 59.67
CA THR A 144 13.03 8.91 61.11
C THR A 144 12.79 7.42 61.34
N ASN A 145 13.18 6.97 62.52
CA ASN A 145 13.86 5.72 62.83
C ASN A 145 13.00 4.79 63.70
N GLY A 146 13.20 3.48 63.59
CA GLY A 146 13.07 2.53 64.71
C GLY A 146 11.93 1.50 64.67
N GLY A 147 12.30 0.21 64.75
CA GLY A 147 11.54 -0.77 65.57
C GLY A 147 11.05 -2.07 64.91
N ALA A 148 11.93 -3.08 64.89
CA ALA A 148 11.72 -4.49 65.24
C ALA A 148 10.62 -5.39 64.58
N ASN A 149 11.11 -6.55 64.14
CA ASN A 149 10.54 -7.92 64.18
C ASN A 149 9.40 -8.28 63.21
N GLY A 150 9.63 -9.32 62.39
CA GLY A 150 8.58 -10.02 61.65
C GLY A 150 9.10 -10.79 60.44
N THR A 151 9.00 -12.11 60.51
CA THR A 151 9.43 -13.13 59.55
C THR A 151 8.62 -13.13 58.24
N ASP A 152 9.22 -13.74 57.22
CA ASP A 152 8.60 -14.42 56.06
C ASP A 152 7.89 -13.61 54.98
N ALA A 153 8.47 -13.65 53.77
CA ALA A 153 7.86 -14.17 52.53
C ALA A 153 8.38 -13.40 51.30
N ALA A 154 9.22 -14.08 50.52
CA ALA A 154 9.63 -13.64 49.19
C ALA A 154 8.41 -13.52 48.28
N THR A 155 7.93 -12.29 48.05
CA THR A 155 6.95 -12.04 46.99
C THR A 155 7.70 -11.71 45.71
N ARG A 156 7.82 -12.73 44.87
CA ARG A 156 8.26 -12.66 43.48
C ARG A 156 7.42 -11.59 42.74
N PRO A 157 8.03 -10.60 42.04
CA PRO A 157 7.26 -9.71 41.19
C PRO A 157 6.58 -10.55 40.10
N ALA A 158 5.24 -10.46 40.03
CA ALA A 158 4.49 -11.05 38.95
C ALA A 158 4.91 -10.40 37.62
N PRO A 159 5.10 -11.16 36.54
CA PRO A 159 5.26 -10.57 35.22
C PRO A 159 3.95 -9.84 34.88
N SER A 160 4.07 -8.55 34.58
CA SER A 160 3.00 -7.75 34.00
C SER A 160 2.65 -8.34 32.62
N THR A 161 1.65 -9.20 32.57
CA THR A 161 1.10 -9.71 31.31
C THR A 161 0.42 -8.56 30.57
N GLY A 162 1.03 -8.19 29.43
CA GLY A 162 0.38 -7.70 28.21
C GLY A 162 -0.57 -6.51 28.36
N GLY A 163 -0.14 -5.35 27.89
CA GLY A 163 -1.10 -4.41 27.30
C GLY A 163 -1.83 -5.16 26.19
N GLY A 164 -3.15 -5.33 26.33
CA GLY A 164 -3.95 -6.09 25.37
C GLY A 164 -3.78 -5.48 23.98
N GLU A 165 -3.09 -6.19 23.11
CA GLU A 165 -3.09 -5.89 21.69
C GLU A 165 -4.55 -5.94 21.25
N SER A 166 -5.03 -4.81 20.72
CA SER A 166 -6.34 -4.73 20.09
C SER A 166 -6.45 -5.90 19.11
N PRO A 167 -7.49 -6.75 19.17
CA PRO A 167 -7.59 -7.87 18.25
C PRO A 167 -7.64 -7.37 16.80
N PHE A 168 -7.99 -6.10 16.59
CA PHE A 168 -8.10 -5.51 15.27
C PHE A 168 -6.74 -5.29 14.60
N PHE A 169 -6.57 -5.82 13.38
CA PHE A 169 -5.44 -5.44 12.53
C PHE A 169 -5.80 -4.22 11.66
N PRO A 170 -4.90 -3.23 11.52
CA PRO A 170 -5.16 -2.01 10.75
C PRO A 170 -4.82 -2.16 9.26
N VAL A 171 -5.69 -1.65 8.38
CA VAL A 171 -5.47 -1.49 6.94
C VAL A 171 -5.71 -0.05 6.55
N ARG A 172 -4.72 0.57 5.90
CA ARG A 172 -4.81 1.95 5.41
C ARG A 172 -5.25 1.94 3.94
N VAL A 173 -6.32 2.66 3.64
CA VAL A 173 -6.87 2.77 2.29
C VAL A 173 -6.98 4.23 1.90
N ARG A 174 -6.47 4.57 0.71
CA ARG A 174 -6.66 5.88 0.11
C ARG A 174 -7.89 5.85 -0.78
N VAL A 175 -9.01 6.37 -0.28
CA VAL A 175 -10.30 6.35 -0.96
C VAL A 175 -10.35 7.51 -1.95
N ARG A 176 -10.39 7.21 -3.24
CA ARG A 176 -10.54 8.22 -4.30
C ARG A 176 -11.98 8.71 -4.36
N ALA A 177 -12.15 10.00 -4.65
CA ALA A 177 -13.48 10.58 -4.88
C ALA A 177 -13.91 10.58 -6.35
N ASP A 178 -12.98 10.30 -7.27
CA ASP A 178 -13.18 10.35 -8.71
C ASP A 178 -13.86 9.09 -9.27
N ASN A 179 -14.28 9.17 -10.53
CA ASN A 179 -14.94 8.08 -11.23
C ASN A 179 -13.98 7.00 -11.81
N SER A 180 -12.70 6.98 -11.41
CA SER A 180 -11.69 6.11 -12.07
C SER A 180 -11.96 4.61 -11.96
N ALA A 181 -12.73 4.19 -10.95
CA ALA A 181 -13.16 2.81 -10.72
C ALA A 181 -14.66 2.76 -10.38
N ASN A 182 -15.49 3.43 -11.18
CA ASN A 182 -16.92 3.59 -10.94
C ASN A 182 -17.23 4.17 -9.54
N GLY A 183 -16.35 5.06 -9.04
CA GLY A 183 -16.48 5.67 -7.71
C GLY A 183 -16.04 4.81 -6.52
N TRP A 184 -15.54 3.60 -6.75
CA TRP A 184 -15.21 2.66 -5.68
C TRP A 184 -13.71 2.39 -5.54
N THR A 185 -13.24 2.41 -4.30
CA THR A 185 -11.90 1.98 -3.91
C THR A 185 -11.96 0.61 -3.25
N ASP A 186 -11.31 -0.38 -3.87
CA ASP A 186 -11.12 -1.71 -3.29
C ASP A 186 -10.12 -1.64 -2.12
N SER A 187 -10.55 -2.09 -0.94
CA SER A 187 -9.68 -2.15 0.25
C SER A 187 -8.72 -3.34 0.24
N GLY A 188 -8.99 -4.35 -0.58
CA GLY A 188 -8.34 -5.66 -0.53
C GLY A 188 -8.79 -6.56 0.62
N LEU A 189 -9.67 -6.08 1.51
CA LEU A 189 -10.17 -6.84 2.65
C LEU A 189 -11.31 -7.75 2.25
N MET A 190 -11.19 -9.03 2.62
CA MET A 190 -12.31 -9.97 2.64
C MET A 190 -12.92 -9.99 4.04
N VAL A 191 -14.20 -9.66 4.13
CA VAL A 191 -14.96 -9.57 5.38
C VAL A 191 -15.94 -10.72 5.45
N ARG A 192 -16.21 -11.21 6.67
CA ARG A 192 -17.24 -12.21 6.93
C ARG A 192 -18.43 -11.60 7.66
N LYS A 193 -19.61 -12.18 7.44
CA LYS A 193 -20.81 -11.87 8.18
C LYS A 193 -20.56 -11.98 9.68
N GLY A 194 -20.98 -10.97 10.43
CA GLY A 194 -20.80 -10.87 11.88
C GLY A 194 -19.43 -10.37 12.31
N GLN A 195 -18.48 -10.16 11.39
CA GLN A 195 -17.18 -9.57 11.72
C GLN A 195 -17.37 -8.10 12.08
N ARG A 196 -16.67 -7.65 13.13
CA ARG A 196 -16.71 -6.25 13.59
C ARG A 196 -15.63 -5.43 12.89
N LEU A 197 -16.01 -4.27 12.39
CA LEU A 197 -15.13 -3.32 11.73
C LEU A 197 -15.23 -1.96 12.40
N ARG A 198 -14.09 -1.30 12.56
CA ARG A 198 -14.00 0.11 12.91
C ARG A 198 -13.25 0.84 11.81
N ILE A 199 -13.86 1.90 11.28
CA ILE A 199 -13.23 2.74 10.26
C ILE A 199 -13.09 4.13 10.83
N ASN A 200 -11.90 4.72 10.71
CA ASN A 200 -11.66 6.15 10.94
C ASN A 200 -11.10 6.75 9.66
N ALA A 201 -11.57 7.92 9.26
CA ALA A 201 -11.15 8.56 8.03
C ALA A 201 -10.84 10.04 8.24
N THR A 202 -9.82 10.50 7.54
CA THR A 202 -9.47 11.91 7.44
C THR A 202 -9.25 12.29 5.97
N GLY A 203 -8.86 13.53 5.72
CA GLY A 203 -8.62 14.04 4.37
C GLY A 203 -9.76 14.92 3.86
N ARG A 204 -9.66 15.26 2.58
CA ARG A 204 -10.55 16.23 1.94
C ARG A 204 -10.64 15.92 0.45
N VAL A 205 -11.84 16.04 -0.09
CA VAL A 205 -12.14 15.87 -1.51
C VAL A 205 -12.79 17.14 -2.04
N SER A 206 -12.65 17.41 -3.33
CA SER A 206 -13.48 18.39 -4.03
C SER A 206 -14.64 17.66 -4.68
N LEU A 207 -15.84 18.22 -4.53
CA LEU A 207 -17.10 17.73 -5.11
C LEU A 207 -17.49 18.56 -6.37
N GLY A 208 -16.50 19.11 -7.07
CA GLY A 208 -16.71 20.12 -8.09
C GLY A 208 -17.21 21.48 -7.55
N LEU A 209 -17.30 22.46 -8.45
CA LEU A 209 -17.91 23.79 -8.21
C LEU A 209 -17.41 24.55 -6.96
N GLY A 210 -16.18 24.29 -6.52
CA GLY A 210 -15.61 24.88 -5.30
C GLY A 210 -16.15 24.30 -3.99
N ASN A 211 -16.98 23.26 -4.05
CA ASN A 211 -17.40 22.50 -2.89
C ASN A 211 -16.29 21.53 -2.47
N PHE A 212 -16.07 21.44 -1.17
CA PHE A 212 -15.13 20.49 -0.60
C PHE A 212 -15.72 19.80 0.61
N SER A 213 -15.44 18.51 0.72
CA SER A 213 -15.99 17.66 1.76
C SER A 213 -14.88 17.00 2.56
N THR A 214 -15.10 16.89 3.87
CA THR A 214 -14.43 15.92 4.75
C THR A 214 -15.20 14.59 4.72
N PRO A 215 -14.69 13.51 5.33
CA PRO A 215 -15.42 12.24 5.35
C PRO A 215 -16.84 12.34 5.95
N THR A 216 -17.11 13.33 6.81
CA THR A 216 -18.46 13.62 7.37
C THR A 216 -19.48 14.12 6.35
N GLY A 217 -19.05 14.58 5.18
CA GLY A 217 -19.94 15.13 4.17
C GLY A 217 -20.45 16.55 4.46
N LEU A 218 -21.24 17.06 3.50
CA LEU A 218 -21.91 18.35 3.52
C LEU A 218 -23.43 18.14 3.64
N PRO A 219 -24.03 18.27 4.84
CA PRO A 219 -25.43 17.90 5.08
C PRO A 219 -26.45 18.82 4.39
N ARG A 220 -26.03 20.01 3.95
CA ARG A 220 -26.90 21.00 3.30
C ARG A 220 -26.72 21.08 1.78
N LEU A 221 -25.75 20.35 1.23
CA LEU A 221 -25.55 20.31 -0.22
C LEU A 221 -26.57 19.34 -0.82
N LEU A 222 -27.50 19.87 -1.61
CA LEU A 222 -28.52 19.05 -2.26
C LEU A 222 -27.89 18.27 -3.43
N ASP A 223 -28.02 16.96 -3.36
CA ASP A 223 -27.66 16.02 -4.42
C ASP A 223 -28.70 14.91 -4.39
N THR A 224 -29.51 14.84 -5.45
CA THR A 224 -30.57 13.85 -5.59
C THR A 224 -30.06 12.56 -6.23
N GLU A 225 -28.88 12.55 -6.84
CA GLU A 225 -28.38 11.41 -7.59
C GLU A 225 -27.43 10.53 -6.76
N LYS A 226 -27.06 10.95 -5.55
CA LYS A 226 -26.28 10.15 -4.62
C LYS A 226 -26.97 8.86 -4.17
N LEU A 227 -26.15 7.84 -3.89
CA LEU A 227 -26.57 6.51 -3.47
C LEU A 227 -27.38 6.54 -2.16
N MET A 228 -26.89 7.27 -1.15
CA MET A 228 -27.56 7.41 0.15
C MET A 228 -28.19 8.80 0.28
N ARG A 229 -29.42 8.96 -0.24
CA ARG A 229 -30.13 10.26 -0.31
C ARG A 229 -30.34 10.95 1.05
N ASN A 230 -30.49 10.16 2.11
CA ASN A 230 -30.71 10.66 3.47
C ASN A 230 -29.40 11.01 4.21
N GLU A 231 -28.25 10.69 3.62
CA GLU A 231 -26.93 10.94 4.21
C GLU A 231 -26.27 12.17 3.56
N PRO A 232 -25.32 12.84 4.23
CA PRO A 232 -24.65 14.02 3.68
C PRO A 232 -23.98 13.75 2.33
N THR A 233 -24.04 14.73 1.43
CA THR A 233 -23.34 14.65 0.13
C THR A 233 -21.84 14.72 0.37
N GLY A 234 -21.06 13.87 -0.29
CA GLY A 234 -19.62 13.79 -0.10
C GLY A 234 -19.19 13.06 1.18
N THR A 235 -20.09 12.39 1.91
CA THR A 235 -19.71 11.55 3.06
C THR A 235 -19.04 10.25 2.60
N LEU A 236 -18.10 9.74 3.38
CA LEU A 236 -17.52 8.41 3.17
C LEU A 236 -18.59 7.34 3.40
N ILE A 237 -18.73 6.44 2.44
CA ILE A 237 -19.61 5.28 2.48
C ILE A 237 -18.83 4.00 2.20
N VAL A 238 -19.39 2.87 2.61
CA VAL A 238 -18.85 1.55 2.30
C VAL A 238 -19.95 0.59 1.85
N VAL A 239 -19.52 -0.47 1.16
CA VAL A 239 -20.35 -1.62 0.81
C VAL A 239 -19.52 -2.91 0.98
N VAL A 240 -20.20 -3.99 1.39
CA VAL A 240 -19.59 -5.32 1.49
C VAL A 240 -20.19 -6.19 0.38
N GLY A 241 -19.35 -6.68 -0.53
CA GLY A 241 -19.78 -7.27 -1.79
C GLY A 241 -20.08 -6.20 -2.85
N ASP A 242 -19.91 -6.56 -4.12
CA ASP A 242 -20.14 -5.72 -5.29
C ASP A 242 -21.48 -6.00 -6.00
N ASP A 243 -22.32 -6.84 -5.39
CA ASP A 243 -23.55 -7.40 -5.94
C ASP A 243 -24.83 -6.86 -5.28
N ASN A 244 -24.74 -5.75 -4.54
CA ASN A 244 -25.83 -5.23 -3.73
C ASN A 244 -25.78 -3.71 -3.49
N ASP A 245 -26.90 -3.18 -3.00
CA ASP A 245 -27.10 -1.75 -2.70
C ASP A 245 -27.17 -1.48 -1.18
N GLU A 246 -26.56 -2.33 -0.35
CA GLU A 246 -26.57 -2.21 1.11
C GLU A 246 -25.44 -1.29 1.60
N PHE A 247 -25.56 0.01 1.29
CA PHE A 247 -24.55 1.01 1.64
C PHE A 247 -24.59 1.40 3.12
N ILE A 248 -23.42 1.65 3.69
CA ILE A 248 -23.25 2.07 5.07
C ILE A 248 -22.51 3.42 5.10
N ALA A 249 -23.13 4.46 5.64
CA ALA A 249 -22.47 5.74 5.90
C ALA A 249 -21.47 5.62 7.03
N ILE A 250 -20.21 6.00 6.79
CA ILE A 250 -19.13 5.92 7.78
C ILE A 250 -18.83 7.29 8.39
N GLY A 251 -18.85 8.37 7.60
CA GLY A 251 -18.43 9.66 8.10
C GLY A 251 -16.92 9.72 8.42
N ALA A 252 -16.55 10.53 9.43
CA ALA A 252 -15.18 10.56 9.96
C ALA A 252 -14.79 9.30 10.73
N GLY A 253 -15.77 8.56 11.23
CA GLY A 253 -15.52 7.25 11.82
C GLY A 253 -16.79 6.57 12.29
N ARG A 254 -16.81 5.26 12.10
CA ARG A 254 -17.93 4.40 12.48
C ARG A 254 -17.44 3.00 12.78
N GLU A 255 -18.16 2.36 13.68
CA GLU A 255 -18.04 0.94 13.95
C GLU A 255 -19.33 0.23 13.51
N PHE A 256 -19.19 -0.96 12.92
CA PHE A 256 -20.32 -1.76 12.48
C PHE A 256 -19.96 -3.25 12.40
N TYR A 257 -20.99 -4.08 12.30
CA TYR A 257 -20.86 -5.51 11.99
C TYR A 257 -21.22 -5.75 10.54
N ALA A 258 -20.40 -6.52 9.83
CA ALA A 258 -20.71 -6.90 8.46
C ALA A 258 -21.95 -7.79 8.41
N THR A 259 -22.90 -7.47 7.53
CA THR A 259 -24.17 -8.20 7.41
C THR A 259 -24.06 -9.43 6.50
N ARG A 260 -22.98 -9.52 5.72
CA ARG A 260 -22.68 -10.58 4.74
C ARG A 260 -21.17 -10.79 4.57
N ASP A 261 -20.83 -11.89 3.91
CA ASP A 261 -19.48 -12.15 3.44
C ASP A 261 -19.21 -11.35 2.15
N GLY A 262 -17.99 -10.84 1.96
CA GLY A 262 -17.62 -10.17 0.72
C GLY A 262 -16.39 -9.29 0.82
N ARG A 263 -15.95 -8.79 -0.34
CA ARG A 263 -14.91 -7.76 -0.40
C ARG A 263 -15.46 -6.41 0.06
N LEU A 264 -14.68 -5.66 0.82
CA LEU A 264 -15.05 -4.33 1.29
C LEU A 264 -14.59 -3.25 0.30
N PHE A 265 -15.53 -2.41 -0.14
CA PHE A 265 -15.27 -1.25 -0.99
C PHE A 265 -15.66 0.04 -0.28
N LEU A 266 -14.94 1.11 -0.57
CA LEU A 266 -15.15 2.44 0.00
C LEU A 266 -15.37 3.45 -1.12
N GLY A 267 -16.26 4.41 -0.90
CA GLY A 267 -16.61 5.43 -1.89
C GLY A 267 -17.11 6.72 -1.26
N VAL A 268 -17.46 7.68 -2.11
CA VAL A 268 -18.00 8.98 -1.72
C VAL A 268 -19.49 9.03 -2.06
N ASN A 269 -20.33 9.46 -1.12
CA ASN A 269 -21.78 9.58 -1.31
C ASN A 269 -22.13 10.78 -2.18
N GLU A 270 -22.02 10.63 -3.49
CA GLU A 270 -22.27 11.68 -4.48
C GLU A 270 -22.75 11.10 -5.80
N GLY A 271 -23.63 11.81 -6.48
CA GLY A 271 -24.21 11.40 -7.76
C GLY A 271 -23.40 11.81 -8.99
N LYS A 272 -22.46 12.76 -8.85
CA LYS A 272 -21.60 13.24 -9.95
C LYS A 272 -20.14 13.13 -9.53
N LEU A 273 -19.45 12.10 -10.04
CA LEU A 273 -18.08 11.80 -9.62
C LEU A 273 -17.01 12.31 -10.62
N ASP A 274 -17.41 12.76 -11.81
CA ASP A 274 -16.49 13.12 -12.89
C ASP A 274 -15.76 14.44 -12.66
N ASP A 275 -16.30 15.33 -11.81
CA ASP A 275 -15.68 16.59 -11.39
C ASP A 275 -15.02 16.52 -10.02
N ASN A 276 -14.91 15.31 -9.47
CA ASN A 276 -14.29 15.10 -8.18
C ASN A 276 -12.78 14.99 -8.27
N THR A 277 -12.10 15.50 -7.23
CA THR A 277 -10.66 15.33 -7.06
C THR A 277 -10.29 15.13 -5.59
N GLY A 278 -9.09 14.63 -5.34
CA GLY A 278 -8.59 14.37 -4.00
C GLY A 278 -8.97 13.00 -3.47
N TYR A 279 -8.78 12.80 -2.17
CA TYR A 279 -8.99 11.52 -1.52
C TYR A 279 -9.23 11.67 -0.02
N PHE A 280 -9.81 10.62 0.57
CA PHE A 280 -9.77 10.37 2.01
C PHE A 280 -8.68 9.36 2.34
N ASP A 281 -8.06 9.50 3.51
CA ASP A 281 -7.19 8.47 4.09
C ASP A 281 -7.98 7.75 5.18
N ALA A 282 -8.38 6.51 4.92
CA ALA A 282 -9.14 5.66 5.82
C ALA A 282 -8.23 4.65 6.52
N LEU A 283 -8.39 4.49 7.83
CA LEU A 283 -7.84 3.43 8.66
C LEU A 283 -8.98 2.47 9.00
N ILE A 284 -8.89 1.25 8.50
CA ILE A 284 -9.86 0.18 8.72
C ILE A 284 -9.26 -0.80 9.70
N GLU A 285 -9.93 -1.03 10.81
CA GLU A 285 -9.54 -1.97 11.85
C GLU A 285 -10.58 -3.08 11.86
N VAL A 286 -10.13 -4.32 11.63
CA VAL A 286 -11.03 -5.47 11.47
C VAL A 286 -10.76 -6.50 12.55
N GLU A 287 -11.80 -6.92 13.26
CA GLU A 287 -11.70 -7.99 14.25
C GLU A 287 -11.32 -9.31 13.55
N PRO A 288 -10.34 -10.08 14.03
CA PRO A 288 -9.98 -11.36 13.43
C PRO A 288 -11.16 -12.30 13.55
N VAL A 289 -11.40 -13.08 12.51
CA VAL A 289 -12.35 -14.17 12.61
C VAL A 289 -11.73 -15.21 13.54
N THR A 290 -12.09 -15.18 14.83
CA THR A 290 -11.76 -16.25 15.75
C THR A 290 -12.44 -17.50 15.21
N GLY A 291 -11.65 -18.45 14.72
CA GLY A 291 -12.14 -19.73 14.25
C GLY A 291 -12.86 -20.41 15.41
N GLY A 292 -14.19 -20.34 15.43
CA GLY A 292 -15.02 -21.14 16.29
C GLY A 292 -14.81 -22.60 15.92
N GLY A 293 -13.86 -23.25 16.58
CA GLY A 293 -13.75 -24.69 16.57
C GLY A 293 -14.97 -25.27 17.25
N ASN A 294 -15.76 -26.01 16.48
CA ASN A 294 -16.56 -27.10 17.00
C ASN A 294 -16.63 -28.20 15.95
#